data_AF-A0A9D8YZF1-F1
#
_entry.id   AF-A0A9D8YZF1-F1
#
_cell.length_a   1.000
_cell.length_b   1.000
_cell.length_c   1.000
_cell.angle_alpha   90.00
_cell.angle_beta   90.00
_cell.angle_gamma   90.00
#
_symmetry.space_group_name_H-M   'P 1'
#
loop_
_entity.id
_entity.type
_entity.pdbx_description
1 polymer ?
#
loop_
_entity_poly.entity_id
_entity_poly.type
_entity_poly.pdbx_seq_one_letter_code
_entity_poly.pdbx_strand_id
1 'polypeptide(L)'
;MTAITEWLNAIAVSGRLAEIAMAVLVLELAVFLFVYRSADIRRTLIFNTLSGLALMAALRSALIGHPALVIAGFLSLGFVMHLGELRFRHRALRATPAPPPTPRD
;
A
#
# COMPACT_ATOMS: atom_id res chain seq x y z
N MET A 1 -3.71 -1.93 33.46
CA MET A 1 -2.97 -2.04 32.18
C MET A 1 -2.95 -3.46 31.60
N THR A 2 -3.72 -4.41 32.15
CA THR A 2 -3.75 -5.83 31.72
C THR A 2 -4.88 -6.13 30.73
N ALA A 3 -6.05 -5.50 30.89
CA ALA A 3 -7.20 -5.77 30.02
C ALA A 3 -7.01 -5.32 28.56
N ILE A 4 -6.32 -4.18 28.34
CA ILE A 4 -6.04 -3.68 26.98
C ILE A 4 -5.04 -4.60 26.26
N THR A 5 -4.01 -5.09 26.97
CA THR A 5 -3.01 -5.99 26.38
C THR A 5 -3.58 -7.38 26.11
N GLU A 6 -4.43 -7.91 26.98
CA GLU A 6 -5.16 -9.17 26.70
C GLU A 6 -6.10 -9.03 25.50
N TRP A 7 -6.83 -7.92 25.41
CA TRP A 7 -7.71 -7.63 24.28
C TRP A 7 -6.94 -7.49 22.96
N LEU A 8 -5.81 -6.80 22.97
CA LEU A 8 -4.91 -6.69 21.82
C LEU A 8 -4.35 -8.07 21.41
N ASN A 9 -3.99 -8.90 22.38
CA ASN A 9 -3.45 -10.24 22.10
C ASN A 9 -4.53 -11.15 21.46
N ALA A 10 -5.77 -11.08 21.94
CA ALA A 10 -6.90 -11.81 21.35
C ALA A 10 -7.18 -11.39 19.89
N ILE A 11 -7.01 -10.10 19.57
CA ILE A 11 -7.21 -9.57 18.21
C ILE A 11 -6.02 -9.90 17.31
N ALA A 12 -4.80 -9.91 17.84
CA ALA A 12 -3.60 -10.29 17.10
C ALA A 12 -3.62 -11.77 16.70
N VAL A 13 -3.97 -12.66 17.63
CA VAL A 13 -4.03 -14.11 17.39
C VAL A 13 -5.13 -14.49 16.40
N SER A 14 -6.25 -13.75 16.38
CA SER A 14 -7.38 -14.05 15.48
C SER A 14 -7.17 -13.58 14.03
N GLY A 15 -6.08 -12.87 13.72
CA GLY A 15 -5.86 -12.28 12.39
C GLY A 15 -6.80 -11.12 12.05
N ARG A 16 -7.72 -10.75 12.95
CA ARG A 16 -8.65 -9.62 12.79
C ARG A 16 -7.92 -8.28 12.75
N LEU A 17 -6.74 -8.19 13.39
CA LEU A 17 -5.88 -7.02 13.30
C LEU A 17 -5.52 -6.68 11.85
N ALA A 18 -5.18 -7.70 11.05
CA ALA A 18 -4.84 -7.52 9.64
C ALA A 18 -6.06 -7.05 8.83
N GLU A 19 -7.26 -7.55 9.14
CA GLU A 19 -8.51 -7.10 8.49
C GLU A 19 -8.82 -5.64 8.79
N ILE A 20 -8.66 -5.21 10.05
CA ILE A 20 -8.82 -3.81 10.44
C ILE A 20 -7.80 -2.92 9.72
N ALA A 21 -6.53 -3.34 9.68
CA ALA A 21 -5.49 -2.59 8.96
C ALA A 21 -5.79 -2.47 7.45
N MET A 22 -6.27 -3.55 6.82
CA MET A 22 -6.69 -3.52 5.42
C MET A 22 -7.87 -2.55 5.20
N ALA A 23 -8.84 -2.53 6.10
CA ALA A 23 -9.98 -1.61 6.01
C ALA A 23 -9.54 -0.14 6.12
N VAL A 24 -8.61 0.16 7.03
CA VAL A 24 -8.04 1.52 7.18
C VAL A 24 -7.26 1.93 5.93
N LEU A 25 -6.44 1.04 5.36
CA LEU A 25 -5.71 1.29 4.12
C LEU A 25 -6.64 1.61 2.93
N VAL A 26 -7.75 0.89 2.80
CA VAL A 26 -8.75 1.14 1.75
C VAL A 26 -9.43 2.50 1.98
N LEU A 27 -9.75 2.84 3.22
CA LEU A 27 -10.35 4.12 3.57
C LEU A 27 -9.41 5.28 3.26
N GLU A 28 -8.13 5.20 3.63
CA GLU A 28 -7.12 6.21 3.31
C GLU A 28 -6.98 6.38 1.80
N LEU A 29 -6.94 5.29 1.03
CA LEU A 29 -6.91 5.37 -0.43
C LEU A 29 -8.15 6.08 -0.97
N ALA A 30 -9.34 5.76 -0.47
CA ALA A 30 -10.57 6.42 -0.91
C ALA A 30 -10.52 7.94 -0.64
N VAL A 31 -10.05 8.35 0.54
CA VAL A 31 -9.85 9.76 0.90
C VAL A 31 -8.84 10.42 -0.04
N PHE A 32 -7.70 9.78 -0.30
CA PHE A 32 -6.69 10.35 -1.19
C PHE A 32 -7.13 10.41 -2.65
N LEU A 33 -7.88 9.42 -3.16
CA LEU A 33 -8.45 9.47 -4.51
C LEU A 33 -9.49 10.58 -4.64
N PHE A 34 -10.21 10.90 -3.56
CA PHE A 34 -11.15 12.02 -3.52
C PHE A 34 -10.42 13.37 -3.52
N VAL A 35 -9.38 13.52 -2.71
CA VAL A 35 -8.63 14.79 -2.54
C VAL A 35 -7.73 15.09 -3.74
N TYR A 36 -6.95 14.12 -4.21
CA TYR A 36 -6.00 14.32 -5.30
C TYR A 36 -6.66 14.06 -6.65
N ARG A 37 -6.54 14.99 -7.60
CA ARG A 37 -7.05 14.83 -8.98
C ARG A 37 -6.00 14.49 -10.03
N SER A 38 -4.71 14.63 -9.73
CA SER A 38 -3.65 14.28 -10.68
C SER A 38 -3.61 12.77 -10.94
N ALA A 39 -3.66 12.39 -12.22
CA ALA A 39 -3.67 10.98 -12.65
C ALA A 39 -2.38 10.24 -12.25
N ASP A 40 -1.23 10.91 -12.27
CA ASP A 40 0.06 10.29 -11.93
C ASP A 40 0.20 10.03 -10.43
N ILE A 41 -0.31 10.96 -9.60
CA ILE A 41 -0.36 10.79 -8.14
C ILE A 41 -1.32 9.65 -7.78
N ARG A 42 -2.50 9.61 -8.40
CA ARG A 42 -3.50 8.54 -8.18
C ARG A 42 -2.95 7.16 -8.50
N ARG A 43 -2.27 6.99 -9.63
CA ARG A 43 -1.68 5.69 -10.02
C ARG A 43 -0.68 5.23 -8.97
N THR A 44 0.23 6.11 -8.55
CA THR A 44 1.24 5.81 -7.53
C THR A 44 0.60 5.40 -6.21
N LEU A 45 -0.42 6.13 -5.76
CA LEU A 45 -1.17 5.80 -4.53
C LEU A 45 -1.88 4.45 -4.62
N ILE A 46 -2.52 4.14 -5.75
CA ILE A 46 -3.20 2.86 -5.95
C ILE A 46 -2.21 1.70 -5.88
N PHE A 47 -1.08 1.77 -6.59
CA PHE A 47 -0.07 0.70 -6.57
C PHE A 47 0.55 0.52 -5.18
N ASN A 48 0.81 1.61 -4.46
CA ASN A 48 1.30 1.56 -3.09
C ASN A 48 0.28 0.88 -2.15
N THR A 49 -0.99 1.30 -2.19
CA THR A 49 -2.04 0.69 -1.36
C THR A 49 -2.27 -0.77 -1.72
N LEU A 50 -2.25 -1.13 -3.01
CA LEU A 50 -2.36 -2.54 -3.44
C LEU A 50 -1.17 -3.38 -2.95
N SER A 51 0.04 -2.83 -2.95
CA SER A 51 1.21 -3.48 -2.34
C SER A 51 1.00 -3.71 -0.84
N GLY A 52 0.56 -2.68 -0.11
CA GLY A 52 0.24 -2.78 1.32
C GLY A 52 -0.86 -3.80 1.62
N LEU A 53 -1.93 -3.83 0.82
CA LEU A 53 -3.01 -4.82 0.92
C LEU A 53 -2.51 -6.25 0.70
N ALA A 54 -1.65 -6.46 -0.30
CA ALA A 54 -1.05 -7.77 -0.55
C ALA A 54 -0.16 -8.22 0.62
N LEU A 55 0.61 -7.30 1.22
CA LEU A 55 1.41 -7.60 2.41
C LEU A 55 0.54 -7.94 3.62
N MET A 56 -0.54 -7.20 3.86
CA MET A 56 -1.48 -7.48 4.96
C MET A 56 -2.22 -8.80 4.74
N ALA A 57 -2.56 -9.14 3.50
CA ALA A 57 -3.13 -10.44 3.14
C ALA A 57 -2.12 -11.59 3.39
N ALA A 58 -0.84 -11.40 3.06
CA ALA A 58 0.22 -12.34 3.37
C ALA A 58 0.35 -12.55 4.89
N LEU A 59 0.37 -11.47 5.67
CA LEU A 59 0.44 -11.51 7.13
C LEU A 59 -0.77 -12.25 7.73
N ARG A 60 -1.99 -11.93 7.27
CA ARG A 60 -3.22 -12.63 7.67
C ARG A 60 -3.14 -14.11 7.36
N SER A 61 -2.68 -14.48 6.15
CA SER A 61 -2.55 -15.88 5.76
C SER A 61 -1.53 -16.63 6.62
N ALA A 62 -0.43 -15.98 7.01
CA ALA A 62 0.54 -16.54 7.95
C ALA A 62 -0.05 -16.76 9.34
N LEU A 63 -0.86 -15.81 9.85
CA LEU A 63 -1.51 -15.92 11.17
C LEU A 63 -2.57 -17.03 11.22
N ILE A 64 -3.30 -17.26 10.12
CA ILE A 64 -4.34 -18.30 10.02
C ILE A 64 -3.71 -19.69 9.74
N GLY A 65 -2.40 -19.77 9.51
CA GLY A 65 -1.70 -21.02 9.25
C GLY A 65 -1.90 -21.56 7.83
N HIS A 66 -2.14 -20.69 6.84
CA HIS A 66 -2.18 -21.10 5.43
C HIS A 66 -0.81 -21.65 4.96
N PRO A 67 -0.81 -22.51 3.93
CA PRO A 67 0.43 -23.06 3.38
C PRO A 67 1.34 -21.97 2.83
N ALA A 68 2.66 -22.17 2.97
CA ALA A 68 3.70 -21.21 2.59
C ALA A 68 3.59 -20.71 1.14
N LEU A 69 3.06 -21.53 0.23
CA LEU A 69 2.83 -21.15 -1.17
C LEU A 69 1.86 -19.97 -1.31
N VAL A 70 0.80 -19.93 -0.50
CA VAL A 70 -0.19 -18.84 -0.50
C VAL A 70 0.44 -17.54 -0.02
N ILE A 71 1.23 -17.63 1.06
CA ILE A 71 1.97 -16.49 1.62
C ILE A 71 2.96 -15.94 0.58
N ALA A 72 3.73 -16.82 -0.06
CA ALA A 72 4.68 -16.46 -1.11
C ALA A 72 4.00 -15.81 -2.33
N GLY A 73 2.79 -16.27 -2.69
CA GLY A 73 1.97 -15.66 -3.73
C GLY A 73 1.60 -14.21 -3.41
N PHE A 74 1.09 -13.95 -2.21
CA PHE A 74 0.76 -12.60 -1.77
C PHE A 74 1.99 -11.69 -1.66
N LEU A 75 3.11 -12.20 -1.14
CA LEU A 75 4.38 -11.46 -1.07
C LEU A 75 4.89 -11.10 -2.47
N SER A 76 4.85 -12.05 -3.40
CA SER A 76 5.26 -11.82 -4.79
C SER A 76 4.38 -10.78 -5.47
N LEU A 77 3.06 -10.84 -5.25
CA LEU A 77 2.12 -9.85 -5.78
C LEU A 77 2.42 -8.45 -5.22
N GLY A 78 2.61 -8.32 -3.90
CA GLY A 78 2.97 -7.06 -3.26
C GLY A 78 4.27 -6.49 -3.81
N PHE A 79 5.29 -7.33 -3.97
CA PHE A 79 6.57 -6.95 -4.56
C PHE A 79 6.43 -6.41 -5.98
N VAL A 80 5.67 -7.08 -6.85
CA VAL A 80 5.42 -6.63 -8.23
C VAL A 80 4.68 -5.29 -8.26
N MET A 81 3.68 -5.12 -7.39
CA MET A 81 2.93 -3.86 -7.29
C MET A 81 3.83 -2.70 -6.84
N HIS A 82 4.69 -2.95 -5.84
CA HIS A 82 5.65 -1.96 -5.36
C HIS A 82 6.72 -1.61 -6.40
N LEU A 83 7.20 -2.59 -7.16
CA LEU A 83 8.15 -2.34 -8.23
C LEU A 83 7.53 -1.50 -9.37
N GLY A 84 6.25 -1.74 -9.67
CA GLY A 84 5.45 -0.92 -10.58
C GLY A 84 5.37 0.54 -10.12
N GLU A 85 5.02 0.75 -8.85
CA GLU A 85 5.00 2.07 -8.21
C GLU A 85 6.35 2.80 -8.34
N LEU A 86 7.44 2.12 -7.97
CA LEU A 86 8.78 2.70 -7.98
C LEU A 86 9.20 3.12 -9.40
N ARG A 87 8.83 2.32 -10.41
CA ARG A 87 9.04 2.65 -11.82
C ARG A 87 8.26 3.89 -12.24
N PHE A 88 7.01 4.06 -11.80
CA PHE A 88 6.23 5.27 -12.09
C PHE A 88 6.84 6.50 -11.44
N ARG A 89 7.22 6.40 -10.16
CA ARG A 89 7.88 7.49 -9.42
C ARG A 89 9.20 7.90 -10.06
N HIS A 90 10.02 6.93 -10.48
CA HIS A 90 11.29 7.20 -11.16
C HIS A 90 11.09 7.89 -12.53
N ARG A 91 10.05 7.52 -13.28
CA ARG A 91 9.69 8.22 -14.54
C ARG A 91 9.26 9.66 -14.29
N ALA A 92 8.45 9.90 -13.26
CA ALA A 92 8.00 11.24 -12.91
C ALA A 92 9.18 12.18 -12.54
N LEU A 93 10.18 11.67 -11.80
CA LEU A 93 11.38 12.44 -11.44
C LEU A 93 12.28 12.78 -12.64
N ARG A 94 12.27 11.95 -13.68
CA ARG A 94 13.06 12.17 -14.91
C ARG A 94 12.41 13.12 -15.91
N ALA A 95 11.14 13.46 -15.72
CA ALA A 95 10.49 14.50 -16.51
C ALA A 95 10.96 15.88 -16.01
N THR A 96 12.14 16.32 -16.46
CA THR A 96 12.65 17.66 -16.16
C THR A 96 11.67 18.69 -16.75
N PRO A 97 11.19 19.67 -15.96
CA PRO A 97 10.41 20.78 -16.51
C PRO A 97 11.26 21.52 -17.54
N ALA A 98 10.67 21.90 -18.68
CA ALA A 98 11.36 22.75 -19.63
C ALA A 98 11.83 24.03 -18.94
N PRO A 99 13.06 24.52 -19.20
CA PRO A 99 13.52 25.77 -18.64
C PRO A 99 12.54 26.90 -19.02
N PRO A 100 12.28 27.86 -18.11
CA PRO A 100 11.37 28.96 -18.39
C PRO A 100 11.84 29.70 -19.65
N PRO A 101 10.91 30.20 -20.49
CA PRO A 101 11.27 30.92 -21.70
C PRO A 101 12.19 32.09 -21.33
N THR A 102 13.34 32.18 -21.99
CA THR A 102 14.26 33.32 -21.83
C THR A 102 13.51 34.60 -22.22
N PRO A 103 13.57 35.67 -21.40
CA PRO A 103 13.06 36.98 -21.78
C PRO A 103 13.64 37.35 -23.16
N ARG A 104 12.78 37.73 -24.10
CA ARG A 104 13.24 38.31 -25.37
C ARG A 104 13.64 39.75 -25.07
N ASP A 105 14.92 40.07 -25.29
CA ASP A 105 15.45 41.44 -25.31
C ASP A 105 14.81 42.27 -26.43
#